data_AF-A0A0V1PX38-F1
#
_entry.id   AF-A0A0V1PX38-F1
#
_cell.length_a   1.000
_cell.length_b   1.000
_cell.length_c   1.000
_cell.angle_alpha   90.00
_cell.angle_beta   90.00
_cell.angle_gamma   90.00
#
_symmetry.space_group_name_H-M   'P 1'
#
loop_
_entity.id
_entity.type
_entity.pdbx_description
1 polymer ?
#
loop_
_entity_poly.entity_id
_entity_poly.type
_entity_poly.pdbx_seq_one_letter_code
_entity_poly.pdbx_strand_id
1 'polypeptide(L)'
;MRPAARLLQRVPLIKFVGGPHPAPKNISHAAKPHPCAPDGALPGSVGSSSQSSYFNSNPIEPKDGEAFSRAELPARFRYKGPSEAEIENITSGGAALIF
;
A
#
# COMPACT_ATOMS: atom_id res chain seq x y z
N MET A 1 -0.41 -29.32 -22.79
CA MET A 1 -1.74 -28.74 -22.47
C MET A 1 -1.93 -27.46 -23.29
N ARG A 2 -2.99 -27.35 -24.10
CA ARG A 2 -3.24 -26.15 -24.94
C ARG A 2 -4.19 -25.19 -24.18
N PRO A 3 -3.71 -24.04 -23.66
CA PRO A 3 -4.51 -23.16 -22.79
C PRO A 3 -5.68 -22.44 -23.49
N ALA A 4 -5.81 -22.56 -24.82
CA ALA A 4 -6.79 -21.79 -25.61
C ALA A 4 -8.20 -22.41 -25.70
N ALA A 5 -8.41 -23.66 -25.31
CA ALA A 5 -9.69 -24.35 -25.54
C ALA A 5 -10.87 -23.76 -24.74
N ARG A 6 -10.63 -23.11 -23.60
CA ARG A 6 -11.69 -22.47 -22.79
C ARG A 6 -12.32 -21.24 -23.45
N LEU A 7 -11.64 -20.60 -24.39
CA LEU A 7 -12.14 -19.42 -25.10
C LEU A 7 -13.22 -19.77 -26.15
N LEU A 8 -13.36 -21.03 -26.55
CA LEU A 8 -14.37 -21.46 -27.53
C LEU A 8 -15.78 -21.63 -26.93
N GLN A 9 -15.92 -21.58 -25.60
CA GLN A 9 -17.21 -21.82 -24.94
C GLN A 9 -18.12 -20.58 -24.90
N ARG A 10 -17.64 -19.38 -25.27
CA ARG A 10 -18.42 -18.13 -25.24
C ARG A 10 -18.18 -17.31 -26.49
N VAL A 11 -19.26 -16.78 -27.08
CA VAL A 11 -19.18 -15.82 -28.20
C VAL A 11 -18.76 -14.46 -27.63
N PRO A 12 -17.59 -13.90 -28.01
CA PRO A 12 -17.17 -12.59 -27.51
C PRO A 12 -18.11 -11.50 -28.06
N LEU A 13 -18.69 -10.72 -27.15
CA LEU A 13 -19.62 -9.62 -27.50
C LEU A 13 -18.90 -8.39 -28.06
N ILE A 14 -17.57 -8.28 -27.84
CA ILE A 14 -16.75 -7.19 -28.35
C ILE A 14 -15.90 -7.66 -29.54
N LYS A 15 -15.83 -6.83 -30.58
CA LYS A 15 -14.89 -7.00 -31.70
C LYS A 15 -13.67 -6.12 -31.42
N PHE A 16 -12.49 -6.72 -31.33
CA PHE A 16 -11.25 -5.95 -31.34
C PHE A 16 -11.07 -5.36 -32.75
N VAL A 17 -11.30 -4.05 -32.87
CA VAL A 17 -11.08 -3.32 -34.11
C VAL A 17 -9.61 -2.92 -34.15
N GLY A 18 -8.92 -3.34 -35.22
CA GLY A 18 -7.47 -3.17 -35.36
C GLY A 18 -6.75 -4.51 -35.40
N GLY A 19 -5.78 -4.63 -36.30
CA GLY A 19 -4.87 -5.77 -36.31
C GLY A 19 -3.94 -5.78 -35.09
N PRO A 20 -3.04 -6.76 -34.97
CA PRO A 20 -2.05 -6.80 -33.90
C PRO A 20 -1.32 -5.45 -33.78
N HIS A 21 -1.47 -4.77 -32.64
CA HIS A 21 -0.78 -3.50 -32.44
C HIS A 21 0.74 -3.76 -32.47
N PRO A 22 1.51 -2.95 -33.23
CA PRO A 22 2.96 -3.11 -33.27
C PRO A 22 3.54 -2.75 -31.90
N ALA A 23 3.90 -3.76 -31.12
CA ALA A 23 4.69 -3.55 -29.91
C ALA A 23 6.09 -3.07 -30.31
N PRO A 24 6.61 -1.98 -29.73
CA PRO A 24 7.96 -1.54 -30.04
C PRO A 24 8.95 -2.62 -29.59
N LYS A 25 9.72 -3.15 -30.55
CA LYS A 25 10.67 -4.26 -30.31
C LYS A 25 11.78 -3.89 -29.34
N ASN A 26 12.16 -2.62 -29.31
CA ASN A 26 13.21 -2.07 -28.47
C ASN A 26 12.64 -0.97 -27.58
N ILE A 27 12.00 -1.37 -26.49
CA ILE A 27 11.64 -0.45 -25.41
C ILE A 27 12.86 -0.30 -24.52
N SER A 28 13.31 0.95 -24.33
CA SER A 28 14.32 1.24 -23.32
C SER A 28 13.68 1.07 -21.94
N HIS A 29 14.14 0.04 -21.20
CA HIS A 29 13.76 -0.23 -19.81
C HIS A 29 14.64 0.54 -18.82
N ALA A 30 15.46 1.48 -19.31
CA ALA A 30 16.24 2.34 -18.44
C ALA A 30 15.28 3.11 -17.52
N ALA A 31 15.63 3.22 -16.24
CA ALA A 31 14.89 4.09 -15.32
C ALA A 31 14.92 5.51 -15.88
N LYS A 32 13.73 6.10 -16.06
CA LYS A 32 13.55 7.47 -16.54
C LYS A 32 12.99 8.32 -15.41
N PRO A 33 13.42 9.58 -15.29
CA PRO A 33 12.86 10.45 -14.27
C PRO A 33 11.39 10.67 -14.58
N HIS A 34 10.58 10.73 -13.53
CA HIS A 34 9.17 11.08 -13.67
C HIS A 34 9.08 12.55 -14.13
N PRO A 35 8.16 12.92 -15.05
CA PRO A 35 8.04 14.31 -15.52
C PRO A 35 7.73 15.31 -14.41
N CYS A 36 7.11 14.87 -13.31
CA CYS A 36 6.85 15.69 -12.12
C CYS A 36 7.90 15.54 -11.01
N ALA A 37 9.04 14.88 -11.26
CA ALA A 37 10.10 14.81 -10.28
C ALA A 37 10.77 16.19 -10.15
N PRO A 38 11.07 16.66 -8.92
CA PRO A 38 11.86 17.87 -8.75
C PRO A 38 13.22 17.68 -9.45
N ASP A 39 13.58 18.67 -10.26
CA ASP A 39 14.83 18.72 -11.06
C ASP A 39 15.11 17.50 -11.95
N GLY A 40 14.09 16.71 -12.28
CA GLY A 40 14.26 15.50 -13.12
C GLY A 40 15.15 14.44 -12.46
N ALA A 41 15.14 14.37 -11.13
CA ALA A 41 15.95 13.42 -10.38
C ALA A 41 15.52 11.96 -10.65
N LEU A 42 16.51 11.11 -10.88
CA LEU A 42 16.37 9.65 -10.92
C LEU A 42 16.64 9.07 -9.53
N PRO A 43 15.76 8.22 -8.97
CA PRO A 43 16.01 7.61 -7.67
C PRO A 43 17.27 6.74 -7.74
N GLY A 44 18.29 7.07 -6.93
CA GLY A 44 19.57 6.33 -6.86
C GLY A 44 20.68 6.81 -7.80
N SER A 45 20.48 7.90 -8.55
CA SER A 45 21.56 8.53 -9.33
C SER A 45 22.58 9.22 -8.43
N VAL A 46 23.84 9.33 -8.86
CA VAL A 46 24.95 10.00 -8.13
C VAL A 46 24.71 11.48 -7.82
N GLY A 47 23.78 12.12 -8.54
CA GLY A 47 23.27 13.48 -8.26
C GLY A 47 21.95 13.51 -7.48
N SER A 48 21.37 12.35 -7.18
CA SER A 48 20.32 12.20 -6.17
C SER A 48 21.01 12.24 -4.81
N SER A 49 21.67 13.36 -4.53
CA SER A 49 22.25 13.62 -3.22
C SER A 49 21.09 13.65 -2.25
N SER A 50 21.05 12.58 -1.47
CA SER A 50 20.28 12.40 -0.26
C SER A 50 18.82 12.08 -0.53
N GLN A 51 18.40 10.90 -0.03
CA GLN A 51 17.16 10.83 0.74
C GLN A 51 16.93 12.21 1.34
N SER A 52 15.92 12.94 0.89
CA SER A 52 15.44 14.09 1.65
C SER A 52 15.18 13.51 3.04
N SER A 53 16.14 13.72 3.93
CA SER A 53 16.08 13.29 5.31
C SER A 53 14.97 14.18 5.79
N TYR A 54 13.78 13.60 5.86
CA TYR A 54 12.55 14.33 6.07
C TYR A 54 12.73 15.15 7.34
N PHE A 55 13.08 16.42 7.19
CA PHE A 55 13.42 17.27 8.31
C PHE A 55 12.13 17.97 8.69
N ASN A 56 11.45 17.39 9.67
CA ASN A 56 10.32 18.05 10.27
C ASN A 56 10.87 19.15 11.18
N SER A 57 10.63 20.41 10.84
CA SER A 57 11.02 21.57 11.65
C SER A 57 10.12 21.76 12.88
N ASN A 58 9.07 20.94 13.04
CA ASN A 58 8.23 20.97 14.23
C ASN A 58 9.00 20.41 15.43
N PRO A 59 8.80 20.99 16.63
CA PRO A 59 9.33 20.43 17.87
C PRO A 59 8.97 18.96 18.04
N ILE A 60 9.94 18.16 18.50
CA ILE A 60 9.75 16.75 18.85
C ILE A 60 9.01 16.61 20.20
N GLU A 61 8.91 17.69 20.96
CA GLU A 61 8.18 17.72 22.23
C GLU A 61 6.70 18.07 22.00
N PRO A 62 5.77 17.45 22.73
CA PRO A 62 4.37 17.77 22.61
C PRO A 62 4.11 19.13 23.26
N LYS A 63 3.22 19.93 22.69
CA LYS A 63 2.82 21.21 23.33
C LYS A 63 1.94 20.94 24.54
N ASP A 64 1.72 21.98 25.35
CA ASP A 64 0.80 21.90 26.49
C ASP A 64 -0.59 21.42 26.05
N GLY A 65 -1.00 20.26 26.58
CA GLY A 65 -2.28 19.61 26.25
C GLY A 65 -2.24 18.63 25.07
N GLU A 66 -1.10 18.49 24.39
CA GLU A 66 -0.85 17.46 23.40
C GLU A 66 -0.15 16.25 24.05
N ALA A 67 -0.44 15.05 23.55
CA ALA A 67 0.17 13.82 24.02
C ALA A 67 0.53 12.97 22.81
N PHE A 68 1.72 12.36 22.81
CA PHE A 68 2.14 11.49 21.70
C PHE A 68 1.45 10.15 21.73
N SER A 69 1.17 9.66 22.95
CA SER A 69 0.53 8.38 23.16
C SER A 69 -0.84 8.56 23.80
N ARG A 70 -1.81 7.76 23.33
CA ARG A 70 -3.13 7.66 23.98
C ARG A 70 -3.03 7.11 25.40
N ALA A 71 -1.91 6.46 25.76
CA ALA A 71 -1.65 6.01 27.13
C ALA A 71 -1.43 7.16 28.12
N GLU A 72 -1.02 8.34 27.64
CA GLU A 72 -0.84 9.55 28.45
C GLU A 72 -2.17 10.30 28.66
N LEU A 73 -3.22 9.93 27.92
CA LEU A 73 -4.56 10.52 28.06
C LEU A 73 -5.38 9.86 29.18
N PRO A 74 -6.45 10.53 29.66
CA PRO A 74 -7.40 9.97 30.61
C PRO A 74 -7.97 8.61 30.15
N ALA A 75 -8.34 7.75 31.11
CA ALA A 75 -8.80 6.38 30.86
C ALA A 75 -9.91 6.25 29.80
N ARG A 76 -10.74 7.27 29.65
CA ARG A 76 -11.82 7.33 28.64
C ARG A 76 -11.33 7.29 27.19
N PHE A 77 -10.10 7.74 26.93
CA PHE A 77 -9.51 7.79 25.58
C PHE A 77 -8.50 6.67 25.32
N ARG A 78 -8.19 5.86 26.34
CA ARG A 78 -7.26 4.72 26.22
C ARG A 78 -7.97 3.57 25.53
N TYR A 79 -7.21 2.75 24.80
CA TYR A 79 -7.74 1.48 24.30
C TYR A 79 -8.05 0.56 25.48
N LYS A 80 -9.24 -0.03 25.48
CA LYS A 80 -9.59 -1.10 26.41
C LYS A 80 -8.99 -2.40 25.88
N GLY A 81 -8.21 -3.10 26.70
CA GLY A 81 -7.76 -4.45 26.36
C GLY A 81 -8.96 -5.41 26.25
N PRO A 82 -8.85 -6.47 25.44
CA PRO A 82 -9.89 -7.49 25.38
C PRO A 82 -10.07 -8.13 26.76
N SER A 83 -11.31 -8.40 27.13
CA SER A 83 -11.67 -9.18 28.30
C SER A 83 -11.30 -10.66 28.13
N GLU A 84 -11.17 -11.42 29.22
CA GLU A 84 -10.80 -12.84 29.17
C GLU A 84 -11.68 -13.66 28.21
N ALA A 85 -13.00 -13.44 28.25
CA ALA A 85 -13.94 -14.07 27.34
C ALA A 85 -13.72 -13.68 25.88
N GLU A 86 -13.35 -12.43 25.60
CA GLU A 86 -12.99 -12.00 24.23
C GLU A 86 -11.68 -12.64 23.79
N ILE A 87 -10.70 -12.78 24.69
CA ILE A 87 -9.43 -13.47 24.43
C ILE A 87 -9.69 -14.93 24.06
N GLU A 88 -10.48 -15.65 24.87
CA GLU A 88 -10.88 -17.04 24.61
C GLU A 88 -11.66 -17.18 23.29
N ASN A 89 -12.53 -16.22 22.97
CA ASN A 89 -13.24 -16.22 21.69
C ASN A 89 -12.31 -15.96 20.50
N ILE A 90 -11.33 -15.06 20.63
CA ILE A 90 -10.31 -14.82 19.59
C ILE A 90 -9.45 -16.07 19.41
N THR A 91 -8.99 -16.71 20.48
CA THR A 91 -8.12 -17.90 20.42
C THR A 91 -8.87 -19.13 19.92
N SER A 92 -10.14 -19.31 20.29
CA SER A 92 -11.01 -20.36 19.76
C SER A 92 -11.53 -20.08 18.35
N GLY A 93 -11.26 -18.90 17.78
CA GLY A 93 -11.76 -18.49 16.47
C GLY A 93 -13.28 -18.32 16.42
N GLY A 94 -13.91 -18.03 17.56
CA GLY A 94 -15.36 -17.92 17.71
C GLY A 94 -16.10 -19.26 17.77
N ALA A 95 -15.37 -20.38 17.86
CA ALA A 95 -15.97 -21.71 17.87
C ALA A 95 -16.74 -22.02 19.17
N ALA A 96 -16.36 -21.42 20.31
CA ALA A 96 -16.96 -21.72 21.61
C ALA A 96 -18.32 -21.04 21.86
N LEU A 97 -18.66 -19.96 21.15
CA LEU A 97 -19.89 -19.19 21.40
C LEU A 97 -21.14 -19.76 20.68
N ILE A 98 -20.95 -20.71 19.76
CA ILE A 98 -22.02 -21.24 18.89
C ILE A 98 -22.54 -22.62 19.35
N PHE A 99 -21.96 -23.21 20.40
CA PHE A 99 -22.36 -24.54 20.91
C PHE A 99 -22.75 -24.51 22.39
#